data_AF-A0A8H7I777-F1
#
_entry.id   AF-A0A8H7I777-F1
#
_cell.length_a   1.000
_cell.length_b   1.000
_cell.length_c   1.000
_cell.angle_alpha   90.00
_cell.angle_beta   90.00
_cell.angle_gamma   90.00
#
_symmetry.space_group_name_H-M   'P 1'
#
loop_
_entity.id
_entity.type
_entity.pdbx_description
1 polymer ?
#
loop_
_entity_poly.entity_id
_entity_poly.type
_entity_poly.pdbx_seq_one_letter_code
_entity_poly.pdbx_strand_id
1 'polypeptide(L)'
;MILILILILVTLCGRVSTTRDLLLSLSVPNSAVSINELLVTSIVTNTGDHSLRLLNHPQTVLSHLPTRVFHISRGNITPDFTGLIVHYSPDYVVQKNNSDDFTFLDPGQTYERIHSLAGVYNFTGTGPDNSGKIVIVKAETNSTRFKISGGLVQSQNRPNRFNSFAQSTQMLQSGCTIDQQNIISEAAKYADQYISNALTYLQTINGYTPRYGAWFGAYGPQLAETVKFHYANMVVGRW
;
A
#
# COMPACT_ATOMS: atom_id res chain seq x y z
N MET A 1 23.46 19.14 74.50
CA MET A 1 23.63 19.99 73.30
C MET A 1 24.56 19.25 72.36
N ILE A 2 24.17 19.09 71.07
CA ILE A 2 24.86 18.40 69.95
C ILE A 2 24.72 16.86 70.02
N LEU A 3 23.68 16.21 69.46
CA LEU A 3 23.19 16.12 68.07
C LEU A 3 24.22 15.51 67.11
N ILE A 4 24.18 14.17 66.94
CA ILE A 4 24.92 13.45 65.89
C ILE A 4 23.90 13.02 64.83
N LEU A 5 23.93 13.71 63.70
CA LEU A 5 23.06 13.52 62.54
C LEU A 5 23.59 12.33 61.72
N ILE A 6 22.79 11.27 61.61
CA ILE A 6 23.11 10.10 60.76
C ILE A 6 22.70 10.45 59.32
N LEU A 7 23.69 10.65 58.45
CA LEU A 7 23.49 10.90 57.02
C LEU A 7 23.33 9.55 56.29
N ILE A 8 22.09 9.17 55.98
CA ILE A 8 21.80 7.98 55.17
C ILE A 8 21.89 8.38 53.70
N LEU A 9 22.98 7.99 53.03
CA LEU A 9 23.15 8.16 51.59
C LEU A 9 22.32 7.08 50.87
N VAL A 10 21.08 7.41 50.50
CA VAL A 10 20.24 6.53 49.68
C VAL A 10 20.75 6.60 48.24
N THR A 11 21.49 5.57 47.82
CA THR A 11 21.87 5.37 46.42
C THR A 11 20.62 5.09 45.60
N LEU A 12 20.11 6.11 44.92
CA LEU A 12 19.06 5.99 43.92
C LEU A 12 19.65 5.28 42.70
N CYS A 13 19.56 3.94 42.68
CA CYS A 13 19.87 3.15 41.50
C CYS A 13 18.73 3.38 40.50
N GLY A 14 18.83 4.46 39.72
CA GLY A 14 17.95 4.73 38.60
C GLY A 14 18.07 3.56 37.64
N ARG A 15 17.11 2.63 37.69
CA ARG A 15 16.95 1.68 36.60
C ARG A 15 16.48 2.50 35.42
N VAL A 16 17.38 2.78 34.49
CA VAL A 16 16.99 3.10 33.11
C VAL A 16 16.34 1.82 32.59
N SER A 17 15.07 1.63 32.92
CA SER A 17 14.22 0.71 32.21
C SER A 17 14.20 1.26 30.80
N THR A 18 14.80 0.55 29.85
CA THR A 18 14.57 0.79 28.43
C THR A 18 13.09 0.49 28.16
N THR A 19 12.22 1.42 28.54
CA THR A 19 10.84 1.46 28.09
C THR A 19 10.92 1.59 26.58
N ARG A 20 10.19 0.72 25.89
CA ARG A 20 9.98 0.94 24.46
C ARG A 20 9.22 2.26 24.35
N ASP A 21 9.78 3.23 23.64
CA ASP A 21 9.11 4.53 23.42
C ASP A 21 7.99 4.43 22.39
N LEU A 22 7.88 3.29 21.72
CA LEU A 22 6.84 2.99 20.76
C LEU A 22 6.25 1.60 21.02
N LEU A 23 4.92 1.53 21.07
CA LEU A 23 4.15 0.30 21.20
C LEU A 23 3.32 0.09 19.93
N LEU A 24 3.44 -1.10 19.33
CA LEU A 24 2.60 -1.54 18.21
C LEU A 24 1.61 -2.59 18.68
N SER A 25 0.32 -2.34 18.48
CA SER A 25 -0.76 -3.30 18.65
C SER A 25 -1.41 -3.61 17.31
N LEU A 26 -1.77 -4.87 17.09
CA LEU A 26 -2.48 -5.32 15.89
C LEU A 26 -3.82 -5.92 16.31
N SER A 27 -4.89 -5.53 15.64
CA SER A 27 -6.21 -6.13 15.77
C SER A 27 -6.64 -6.70 14.44
N VAL A 28 -7.06 -7.97 14.44
CA VAL A 28 -7.49 -8.70 13.25
C VAL A 28 -8.77 -9.46 13.60
N PRO A 29 -9.78 -9.50 12.72
CA PRO A 29 -10.96 -10.33 12.94
C PRO A 29 -10.59 -11.78 13.23
N ASN A 30 -11.15 -12.37 14.29
CA ASN A 30 -10.91 -13.77 14.64
C ASN A 30 -11.34 -14.73 13.52
N SER A 31 -12.35 -14.33 12.74
CA SER A 31 -12.82 -15.06 11.57
C SER A 31 -13.33 -14.10 10.49
N ALA A 32 -13.09 -14.46 9.24
CA ALA A 32 -13.61 -13.79 8.05
C ALA A 32 -14.13 -14.83 7.06
N VAL A 33 -15.26 -14.54 6.40
CA VAL A 33 -15.83 -15.44 5.38
C VAL A 33 -15.05 -15.34 4.07
N SER A 34 -14.49 -14.16 3.80
CA SER A 34 -13.71 -13.83 2.61
C SER A 34 -12.48 -13.00 2.98
N ILE A 35 -11.43 -13.05 2.17
CA ILE A 35 -10.26 -12.17 2.31
C ILE A 35 -10.63 -10.67 2.27
N ASN A 36 -11.73 -10.31 1.60
CA ASN A 36 -12.21 -8.93 1.52
C ASN A 36 -12.65 -8.37 2.88
N GLU A 37 -13.04 -9.24 3.81
CA GLU A 37 -13.43 -8.89 5.18
C GLU A 37 -12.24 -8.90 6.13
N LEU A 38 -11.07 -9.33 5.65
CA LEU A 38 -9.86 -9.43 6.46
C LEU A 38 -9.11 -8.09 6.47
N LEU A 39 -9.50 -7.26 7.43
CA LEU A 39 -8.90 -5.96 7.72
C LEU A 39 -7.99 -6.09 8.94
N VAL A 40 -6.75 -5.64 8.80
CA VAL A 40 -5.78 -5.57 9.90
C VAL A 40 -5.71 -4.13 10.39
N THR A 41 -6.11 -3.88 11.62
CA THR A 41 -5.96 -2.58 12.27
C THR A 41 -4.63 -2.56 13.01
N SER A 42 -3.74 -1.66 12.62
CA SER A 42 -2.51 -1.36 13.36
C SER A 42 -2.68 -0.11 14.21
N ILE A 43 -2.31 -0.19 15.48
CA ILE A 43 -2.32 0.91 16.43
C ILE A 43 -0.89 1.14 16.91
N VAL A 44 -0.34 2.30 16.60
CA VAL A 44 0.99 2.73 17.04
C VAL A 44 0.83 3.75 18.15
N THR A 45 1.38 3.48 19.32
CA THR A 45 1.30 4.36 20.49
C THR A 45 2.70 4.85 20.85
N ASN A 46 2.85 6.16 21.05
CA ASN A 46 4.04 6.71 21.69
C ASN A 46 3.92 6.52 23.20
N THR A 47 4.75 5.64 23.77
CA THR A 47 4.81 5.36 25.21
C THR A 47 5.97 6.06 25.90
N GLY A 48 6.77 6.84 25.15
CA GLY A 48 7.82 7.70 25.67
C GLY A 48 7.31 9.04 26.16
N ASP A 49 8.25 9.90 26.58
CA ASP A 49 8.04 11.24 27.13
C ASP A 49 8.38 12.37 26.14
N HIS A 50 8.77 12.03 24.91
CA HIS A 50 9.10 12.97 23.85
C HIS A 50 8.18 12.80 22.63
N SER A 51 7.88 13.90 21.94
CA SER A 51 7.16 13.84 20.66
C SER A 51 8.02 13.14 19.60
N LEU A 52 7.42 12.20 18.88
CA LEU A 52 8.06 11.40 17.84
C LEU A 52 7.60 11.87 16.47
N ARG A 53 8.56 11.92 15.54
CA ARG A 53 8.31 12.11 14.11
C ARG A 53 8.71 10.83 13.39
N LEU A 54 7.71 10.10 12.90
CA LEU A 54 7.88 8.79 12.27
C LEU A 54 7.73 8.90 10.77
N LEU A 55 8.62 8.24 10.02
CA LEU A 55 8.53 8.18 8.56
C LEU A 55 7.45 7.19 8.14
N ASN A 56 6.57 7.60 7.21
CA ASN A 56 5.54 6.75 6.61
C ASN A 56 6.15 5.81 5.56
N HIS A 57 7.17 5.04 5.95
CA HIS A 57 7.94 4.19 5.05
C HIS A 57 7.06 3.07 4.49
N PRO A 58 7.14 2.72 3.20
CA PRO A 58 6.25 1.75 2.56
C PRO A 58 6.18 0.41 3.30
N GLN A 59 7.30 -0.10 3.79
CA GLN A 59 7.36 -1.39 4.51
C GLN A 59 6.93 -1.32 5.99
N THR A 60 6.23 -0.28 6.41
CA THR A 60 5.78 -0.09 7.79
C THR A 60 4.26 0.05 7.88
N VAL A 61 3.70 -0.22 9.06
CA VAL A 61 2.26 -0.07 9.33
C VAL A 61 1.75 1.37 9.24
N LEU A 62 2.64 2.36 9.11
CA LEU A 62 2.29 3.76 8.91
C LEU A 62 1.98 4.08 7.44
N SER A 63 2.47 3.25 6.51
CA SER A 63 2.25 3.40 5.07
C SER A 63 0.77 3.26 4.70
N HIS A 64 0.31 4.09 3.78
CA HIS A 64 -1.00 3.96 3.14
C HIS A 64 -0.98 3.04 1.91
N LEU A 65 0.21 2.66 1.44
CA LEU A 65 0.37 1.90 0.21
C LEU A 65 0.17 0.39 0.47
N PRO A 66 -0.54 -0.33 -0.42
CA PRO A 66 -0.73 -1.79 -0.33
C PRO A 66 0.57 -2.54 -0.65
N THR A 67 1.54 -2.44 0.26
CA THR A 67 2.90 -2.98 0.15
C THR A 67 3.09 -4.07 1.20
N ARG A 68 4.25 -4.74 1.19
CA ARG A 68 4.50 -5.88 2.08
C ARG A 68 4.83 -5.41 3.51
N VAL A 69 3.79 -5.02 4.24
CA VAL A 69 3.88 -4.58 5.64
C VAL A 69 3.81 -5.77 6.61
N PHE A 70 3.02 -6.80 6.28
CA PHE A 70 2.80 -7.94 7.16
C PHE A 70 3.58 -9.15 6.70
N HIS A 71 4.22 -9.83 7.66
CA HIS A 71 4.67 -11.19 7.46
C HIS A 71 3.52 -12.14 7.81
N ILE A 72 3.01 -12.85 6.81
CA ILE A 72 1.87 -13.76 6.96
C ILE A 72 2.36 -15.17 6.67
N SER A 73 2.03 -16.11 7.55
CA SER A 73 2.47 -17.49 7.41
C SER A 73 1.46 -18.45 8.02
N ARG A 74 1.32 -19.62 7.39
CA ARG A 74 0.66 -20.80 7.94
C ARG A 74 1.67 -21.94 8.02
N GLY A 75 2.21 -22.18 9.22
CA GLY A 75 3.35 -23.09 9.38
C GLY A 75 4.53 -22.58 8.55
N ASN A 76 5.01 -23.40 7.61
CA ASN A 76 6.11 -23.04 6.70
C ASN A 76 5.64 -22.46 5.35
N ILE A 77 4.33 -22.27 5.15
CA ILE A 77 3.76 -21.79 3.89
C ILE A 77 3.37 -20.32 4.06
N THR A 78 3.91 -19.45 3.22
CA THR A 78 3.52 -18.03 3.15
C THR A 78 2.63 -17.80 1.93
N PRO A 79 1.59 -16.96 2.04
CA PRO A 79 0.78 -16.59 0.87
C PRO A 79 1.62 -15.77 -0.11
N ASP A 80 1.27 -15.83 -1.39
CA ASP A 80 1.96 -15.05 -2.41
C ASP A 80 1.63 -13.57 -2.24
N PHE A 81 2.65 -12.72 -2.33
CA PHE A 81 2.45 -11.27 -2.30
C PHE A 81 2.11 -10.75 -3.69
N THR A 82 0.98 -10.06 -3.80
CA THR A 82 0.45 -9.47 -5.05
C THR A 82 0.35 -7.94 -5.00
N GLY A 83 0.73 -7.33 -3.88
CA GLY A 83 0.70 -5.88 -3.70
C GLY A 83 1.80 -5.12 -4.46
N LEU A 84 1.89 -3.82 -4.17
CA LEU A 84 2.86 -2.91 -4.77
C LEU A 84 4.28 -3.19 -4.29
N ILE A 85 5.24 -3.13 -5.21
CA ILE A 85 6.67 -3.02 -4.92
C ILE A 85 7.10 -1.61 -5.32
N VAL A 86 7.67 -0.87 -4.38
CA VAL A 86 7.96 0.56 -4.55
C VAL A 86 9.46 0.79 -4.38
N HIS A 87 10.07 1.51 -5.34
CA HIS A 87 11.39 2.09 -5.14
C HIS A 87 11.26 3.33 -4.25
N TYR A 88 11.81 3.26 -3.04
CA TYR A 88 11.68 4.31 -2.03
C TYR A 88 13.06 4.73 -1.51
N SER A 89 13.30 6.04 -1.43
CA SER A 89 14.54 6.61 -0.88
C SER A 89 14.20 7.42 0.38
N PRO A 90 14.47 6.88 1.59
CA PRO A 90 14.22 7.60 2.83
C PRO A 90 14.95 8.95 2.89
N ASP A 91 16.20 9.00 2.42
CA ASP A 91 17.03 10.21 2.43
C ASP A 91 16.40 11.34 1.60
N TYR A 92 15.89 11.00 0.41
CA TYR A 92 15.20 11.97 -0.45
C TYR A 92 13.92 12.51 0.22
N VAL A 93 13.14 11.63 0.85
CA VAL A 93 11.90 12.02 1.53
C VAL A 93 12.18 12.90 2.75
N VAL A 94 13.18 12.54 3.56
CA VAL A 94 13.62 13.35 4.70
C VAL A 94 14.13 14.72 4.24
N GLN A 95 14.88 14.79 3.15
CA GLN A 95 15.38 16.05 2.60
C GLN A 95 14.24 16.94 2.07
N LYS A 96 13.23 16.36 1.41
CA LYS A 96 12.06 17.11 0.92
C LYS A 96 11.16 17.59 2.04
N ASN A 97 11.10 16.85 3.16
CA ASN A 97 10.46 17.28 4.39
C ASN A 97 8.98 17.66 4.22
N ASN A 98 8.25 16.98 3.32
CA ASN A 98 6.81 17.18 3.18
C ASN A 98 6.09 16.63 4.40
N SER A 99 5.03 17.28 4.87
CA SER A 99 4.27 16.83 6.05
C SER A 99 3.68 15.42 5.88
N ASP A 100 3.20 15.10 4.69
CA ASP A 100 2.40 13.88 4.42
C ASP A 100 3.24 12.59 4.45
N ASP A 101 4.55 12.75 4.37
CA ASP A 101 5.53 11.67 4.45
C ASP A 101 5.81 11.24 5.91
N PHE A 102 5.29 11.98 6.90
CA PHE A 102 5.55 11.73 8.32
C PHE A 102 4.27 11.63 9.14
N THR A 103 4.33 10.82 10.20
CA THR A 103 3.34 10.77 11.27
C THR A 103 3.96 11.36 12.53
N PHE A 104 3.28 12.32 13.15
CA PHE A 104 3.71 12.94 14.39
C PHE A 104 2.90 12.35 15.55
N LEU A 105 3.59 11.93 16.61
CA LEU A 105 2.98 11.35 17.81
C LEU A 105 3.55 12.04 19.06
N ASP A 106 2.72 12.82 19.74
CA ASP A 106 3.04 13.34 21.06
C ASP A 106 3.07 12.23 22.13
N PRO A 107 3.70 12.45 23.29
CA PRO A 107 3.70 11.50 24.40
C PRO A 107 2.29 11.00 24.74
N GLY A 108 2.10 9.68 24.76
CA GLY A 108 0.81 9.04 25.02
C GLY A 108 -0.15 8.99 23.82
N GLN A 109 0.17 9.63 22.70
CA GLN A 109 -0.69 9.67 21.53
C GLN A 109 -0.67 8.34 20.76
N THR A 110 -1.81 8.00 20.16
CA THR A 110 -1.98 6.82 19.31
C THR A 110 -2.28 7.23 17.86
N TYR A 111 -1.82 6.40 16.93
CA TYR A 111 -2.13 6.47 15.51
C TYR A 111 -2.69 5.13 15.05
N GLU A 112 -3.88 5.14 14.47
CA GLU A 112 -4.57 3.96 13.98
C GLU A 112 -4.63 3.95 12.46
N ARG A 113 -4.34 2.79 11.87
CA ARG A 113 -4.48 2.56 10.43
C ARG A 113 -5.07 1.19 10.15
N ILE A 114 -6.03 1.16 9.22
CA ILE A 114 -6.65 -0.07 8.72
C ILE A 114 -5.96 -0.47 7.42
N HIS A 115 -5.55 -1.74 7.33
CA HIS A 115 -4.90 -2.35 6.18
C HIS A 115 -5.78 -3.47 5.63
N SER A 116 -6.14 -3.41 4.36
CA SER A 116 -6.80 -4.54 3.70
C SER A 116 -5.76 -5.54 3.20
N LEU A 117 -5.95 -6.83 3.50
CA LEU A 117 -5.11 -7.89 2.92
C LEU A 117 -5.60 -8.34 1.54
N ALA A 118 -6.82 -7.96 1.16
CA ALA A 118 -7.38 -8.25 -0.15
C ALA A 118 -6.61 -7.51 -1.25
N GLY A 119 -6.29 -8.23 -2.33
CA GLY A 119 -5.48 -7.69 -3.44
C GLY A 119 -3.97 -7.56 -3.13
N VAL A 120 -3.57 -7.62 -1.86
CA VAL A 120 -2.17 -7.54 -1.43
C VAL A 120 -1.54 -8.93 -1.26
N TYR A 121 -2.33 -9.91 -0.82
CA TYR A 121 -1.88 -11.28 -0.64
C TYR A 121 -2.85 -12.26 -1.30
N ASN A 122 -2.31 -13.33 -1.87
CA ASN A 122 -3.04 -14.44 -2.44
C ASN A 122 -2.87 -15.69 -1.56
N PHE A 123 -3.96 -16.14 -0.95
CA PHE A 123 -3.96 -17.28 -0.05
C PHE A 123 -4.38 -18.60 -0.72
N THR A 124 -4.55 -18.67 -2.05
CA THR A 124 -4.95 -19.92 -2.72
C THR A 124 -3.97 -21.07 -2.47
N GLY A 125 -2.66 -20.79 -2.46
CA GLY A 125 -1.61 -21.78 -2.13
C GLY A 125 -1.55 -22.16 -0.65
N THR A 126 -2.22 -21.40 0.22
CA THR A 126 -2.28 -21.59 1.68
C THR A 126 -3.66 -22.06 2.18
N GLY A 127 -4.58 -22.38 1.26
CA GLY A 127 -6.01 -22.63 1.52
C GLY A 127 -6.33 -23.72 2.55
N PRO A 128 -7.55 -23.74 3.13
CA PRO A 128 -7.90 -24.60 4.24
C PRO A 128 -7.70 -26.06 3.82
N ASP A 129 -6.97 -26.79 4.66
CA ASP A 129 -6.84 -28.24 4.47
C ASP A 129 -8.21 -28.86 4.75
N ASN A 130 -8.63 -29.82 3.94
CA ASN A 130 -9.90 -30.54 4.07
C ASN A 130 -9.99 -31.43 5.33
N SER A 131 -9.18 -31.14 6.36
CA SER A 131 -8.97 -32.00 7.53
C SER A 131 -9.34 -31.35 8.86
N GLY A 132 -9.77 -30.08 8.89
CA GLY A 132 -10.30 -29.44 10.11
C GLY A 132 -9.35 -29.48 11.32
N LYS A 133 -8.05 -29.71 11.12
CA LYS A 133 -7.09 -29.94 12.20
C LYS A 133 -6.26 -28.70 12.50
N ILE A 134 -6.30 -28.31 13.77
CA ILE A 134 -5.66 -27.13 14.35
C ILE A 134 -4.14 -27.32 14.39
N VAL A 135 -3.37 -26.33 13.92
CA VAL A 135 -1.91 -26.27 14.11
C VAL A 135 -1.51 -24.90 14.67
N ILE A 136 -0.80 -24.94 15.79
CA ILE A 136 -0.34 -23.79 16.59
C ILE A 136 0.94 -23.22 15.98
N VAL A 137 1.05 -21.89 15.86
CA VAL A 137 2.27 -21.23 15.34
C VAL A 137 2.66 -20.00 16.20
N LYS A 138 3.98 -19.84 16.45
CA LYS A 138 4.72 -18.76 17.18
C LYS A 138 5.69 -18.06 16.19
N ALA A 139 6.23 -16.85 16.32
CA ALA A 139 5.99 -15.60 17.08
C ALA A 139 6.98 -14.54 16.53
N GLU A 140 6.61 -13.24 16.46
CA GLU A 140 7.43 -12.09 16.92
C GLU A 140 6.59 -10.79 16.88
N THR A 141 6.61 -10.07 18.01
CA THR A 141 5.85 -8.87 18.43
C THR A 141 4.35 -8.85 18.07
N ASN A 142 3.49 -9.37 18.97
CA ASN A 142 2.01 -9.34 18.90
C ASN A 142 1.38 -10.03 17.69
N SER A 143 1.72 -11.31 17.47
CA SER A 143 1.03 -12.15 16.50
C SER A 143 -0.45 -12.31 16.86
N THR A 144 -1.32 -11.74 16.03
CA THR A 144 -2.75 -12.02 16.01
C THR A 144 -3.06 -13.12 15.00
N ARG A 145 -4.07 -13.93 15.32
CA ARG A 145 -4.48 -15.08 14.50
C ARG A 145 -5.88 -14.83 13.96
N PHE A 146 -6.12 -15.28 12.74
CA PHE A 146 -7.43 -15.18 12.10
C PHE A 146 -7.74 -16.46 11.34
N LYS A 147 -9.03 -16.74 11.18
CA LYS A 147 -9.55 -17.84 10.37
C LYS A 147 -10.20 -17.27 9.12
N ILE A 148 -9.78 -17.69 7.94
CA ILE A 148 -10.52 -17.45 6.69
C ILE A 148 -11.21 -18.74 6.30
N SER A 149 -12.53 -18.71 6.10
CA SER A 149 -13.32 -19.90 5.72
C SER A 149 -13.63 -20.01 4.23
N GLY A 150 -13.41 -18.96 3.43
CA GLY A 150 -13.68 -18.94 1.99
C GLY A 150 -13.04 -17.72 1.30
N GLY A 151 -13.16 -17.58 -0.02
CA GLY A 151 -12.67 -16.40 -0.75
C GLY A 151 -11.19 -16.09 -0.50
N LEU A 152 -10.32 -17.10 -0.65
CA LEU A 152 -8.89 -17.07 -0.30
C LEU A 152 -8.04 -16.18 -1.21
N VAL A 153 -8.61 -15.82 -2.33
CA VAL A 153 -8.13 -14.78 -3.20
C VAL A 153 -9.34 -13.95 -3.53
N GLN A 154 -9.14 -12.64 -3.65
CA GLN A 154 -10.15 -11.82 -4.26
C GLN A 154 -10.25 -12.32 -5.70
N SER A 155 -11.36 -13.01 -6.01
CA SER A 155 -11.72 -13.29 -7.40
C SER A 155 -11.87 -11.91 -8.03
N GLN A 156 -10.82 -11.46 -8.70
CA GLN A 156 -11.04 -10.67 -9.87
C GLN A 156 -11.83 -11.61 -10.77
N ASN A 157 -13.17 -11.49 -10.74
CA ASN A 157 -13.87 -11.43 -12.01
C ASN A 157 -13.06 -10.41 -12.80
N ARG A 158 -12.13 -10.90 -13.60
CA ARG A 158 -11.72 -10.21 -14.79
C ARG A 158 -12.93 -10.43 -15.68
N PRO A 159 -13.93 -9.50 -15.72
CA PRO A 159 -14.67 -9.40 -16.95
C PRO A 159 -13.61 -9.31 -18.05
N ASN A 160 -13.86 -9.93 -19.20
CA ASN A 160 -13.05 -9.75 -20.40
C ASN A 160 -12.40 -8.36 -20.37
N ARG A 161 -11.06 -8.32 -20.34
CA ARG A 161 -10.23 -7.14 -20.01
C ARG A 161 -10.32 -6.02 -21.04
N PHE A 162 -11.50 -5.75 -21.59
CA PHE A 162 -11.69 -5.02 -22.83
C PHE A 162 -12.99 -4.25 -22.87
N ASN A 163 -13.52 -3.80 -21.73
CA ASN A 163 -14.44 -2.66 -21.73
C ASN A 163 -14.46 -1.98 -20.37
N SER A 164 -14.15 -0.69 -20.40
CA SER A 164 -14.22 0.31 -19.32
C SER A 164 -13.10 0.31 -18.27
N PHE A 165 -12.39 1.44 -18.24
CA PHE A 165 -11.56 1.99 -17.17
C PHE A 165 -12.30 2.18 -15.82
N ALA A 166 -13.32 1.37 -15.52
CA ALA A 166 -14.19 1.56 -14.37
C ALA A 166 -13.73 0.81 -13.10
N GLN A 167 -12.59 0.12 -13.10
CA GLN A 167 -12.20 -0.70 -11.94
C GLN A 167 -10.70 -0.80 -11.67
N SER A 168 -10.00 0.34 -11.66
CA SER A 168 -8.76 0.52 -10.89
C SER A 168 -9.00 1.31 -9.60
N THR A 169 -10.10 1.02 -8.90
CA THR A 169 -10.42 1.63 -7.60
C THR A 169 -9.32 1.42 -6.56
N GLN A 170 -8.46 0.40 -6.70
CA GLN A 170 -7.36 0.16 -5.76
C GLN A 170 -6.20 1.17 -5.87
N MET A 171 -5.95 1.77 -7.04
CA MET A 171 -4.93 2.83 -7.17
C MET A 171 -5.45 4.21 -6.71
N LEU A 172 -6.77 4.40 -6.77
CA LEU A 172 -7.44 5.65 -6.43
C LEU A 172 -7.74 5.81 -4.93
N GLN A 173 -7.65 4.72 -4.16
CA GLN A 173 -8.04 4.70 -2.75
C GLN A 173 -6.98 5.18 -1.77
N SER A 174 -5.73 5.35 -2.19
CA SER A 174 -4.65 5.76 -1.28
C SER A 174 -4.29 7.23 -1.49
N GLY A 175 -4.85 8.12 -0.64
CA GLY A 175 -4.51 9.55 -0.62
C GLY A 175 -5.41 10.49 -1.42
N CYS A 176 -6.40 9.99 -2.17
CA CYS A 176 -7.35 10.83 -2.91
C CYS A 176 -8.73 10.90 -2.20
N THR A 177 -9.31 12.10 -2.10
CA THR A 177 -10.71 12.29 -1.67
C THR A 177 -11.68 11.68 -2.68
N ILE A 178 -12.93 11.43 -2.27
CA ILE A 178 -13.98 10.91 -3.18
C ILE A 178 -14.15 11.80 -4.42
N ASP A 179 -14.08 13.12 -4.26
CA ASP A 179 -14.18 14.07 -5.38
C ASP A 179 -12.98 13.94 -6.32
N GLN A 180 -11.75 13.82 -5.78
CA GLN A 180 -10.56 13.57 -6.59
C GLN A 180 -10.66 12.25 -7.34
N GLN A 181 -11.20 11.21 -6.71
CA GLN A 181 -11.40 9.91 -7.35
C GLN A 181 -12.40 10.01 -8.52
N ASN A 182 -13.49 10.76 -8.32
CA ASN A 182 -14.48 11.01 -9.36
C ASN A 182 -13.87 11.77 -10.54
N ILE A 183 -13.09 12.83 -10.28
CA ILE A 183 -12.41 13.61 -11.31
C ILE A 183 -11.42 12.76 -12.09
N ILE A 184 -10.61 11.93 -11.42
CA ILE A 184 -9.62 11.08 -12.10
C ILE A 184 -10.31 10.01 -12.94
N SER A 185 -11.38 9.39 -12.42
CA SER A 185 -12.18 8.42 -13.17
C SER A 185 -12.81 9.04 -14.42
N GLU A 186 -13.32 10.26 -14.31
CA GLU A 186 -13.84 11.01 -15.45
C GLU A 186 -12.75 11.39 -16.45
N ALA A 187 -11.61 11.90 -15.98
CA ALA A 187 -10.47 12.24 -16.83
C ALA A 187 -9.93 11.03 -17.59
N ALA A 188 -9.90 9.85 -16.97
CA ALA A 188 -9.46 8.61 -17.62
C ALA A 188 -10.36 8.24 -18.81
N LYS A 189 -11.69 8.42 -18.70
CA LYS A 189 -12.61 8.19 -19.83
C LYS A 189 -12.29 9.11 -21.02
N TYR A 190 -12.01 10.39 -20.75
CA TYR A 190 -11.62 11.33 -21.80
C TYR A 190 -10.26 10.98 -22.39
N ALA A 191 -9.30 10.52 -21.57
CA ALA A 191 -8.00 10.06 -22.03
C ALA A 191 -8.12 8.87 -22.98
N ASP A 192 -8.93 7.85 -22.65
CA ASP A 192 -9.22 6.71 -23.52
C ASP A 192 -9.80 7.14 -24.86
N GLN A 193 -10.75 8.08 -24.83
CA GLN A 193 -11.36 8.63 -26.02
C GLN A 193 -10.33 9.37 -26.89
N TYR A 194 -9.45 10.16 -26.28
CA TYR A 194 -8.39 10.85 -27.01
C TYR A 194 -7.37 9.88 -27.62
N ILE A 195 -6.95 8.86 -26.88
CA ILE A 195 -6.02 7.82 -27.37
C ILE A 195 -6.65 7.07 -28.54
N SER A 196 -7.91 6.64 -28.40
CA SER A 196 -8.63 5.92 -29.46
C SER A 196 -8.82 6.77 -30.72
N ASN A 197 -9.22 8.03 -30.56
CA ASN A 197 -9.37 8.96 -31.68
C ASN A 197 -8.04 9.26 -32.37
N ALA A 198 -6.95 9.37 -31.61
CA ALA A 198 -5.62 9.56 -32.14
C ALA A 198 -5.13 8.34 -32.92
N LEU A 199 -5.35 7.12 -32.40
CA LEU A 199 -5.00 5.88 -33.11
C LEU A 199 -5.77 5.76 -34.43
N THR A 200 -7.09 5.99 -34.41
CA THR A 200 -7.93 5.98 -35.61
C THR A 200 -7.40 6.96 -36.66
N TYR A 201 -7.03 8.18 -36.25
CA TYR A 201 -6.42 9.16 -37.14
C TYR A 201 -5.03 8.70 -37.65
N LEU A 202 -4.18 8.14 -36.79
CA LEU A 202 -2.86 7.66 -37.20
C LEU A 202 -2.96 6.50 -38.20
N GLN A 203 -3.97 5.64 -38.08
CA GLN A 203 -4.23 4.53 -39.01
C GLN A 203 -4.64 4.99 -40.41
N THR A 204 -5.21 6.20 -40.55
CA THR A 204 -5.65 6.72 -41.86
C THR A 204 -4.58 7.51 -42.61
N ILE A 205 -3.50 7.92 -41.95
CA ILE A 205 -2.44 8.71 -42.60
C ILE A 205 -1.41 7.83 -43.32
N ASN A 206 -1.07 8.23 -44.54
CA ASN A 206 -0.02 7.64 -45.38
C ASN A 206 1.00 8.70 -45.86
N GLY A 207 1.00 9.88 -45.22
CA GLY A 207 1.84 11.01 -45.58
C GLY A 207 1.74 12.14 -44.55
N TYR A 208 2.44 13.24 -44.84
CA TYR A 208 2.39 14.43 -44.00
C TYR A 208 0.98 15.00 -43.90
N THR A 209 0.61 15.40 -42.69
CA THR A 209 -0.60 16.18 -42.43
C THR A 209 -0.27 17.24 -41.37
N PRO A 210 -1.00 18.37 -41.32
CA PRO A 210 -0.73 19.41 -40.33
C PRO A 210 -0.74 18.90 -38.89
N ARG A 211 -1.67 17.99 -38.55
CA ARG A 211 -1.78 17.42 -37.21
C ARG A 211 -0.60 16.50 -36.87
N TYR A 212 -0.14 15.65 -37.79
CA TYR A 212 1.06 14.83 -37.55
C TYR A 212 2.30 15.72 -37.44
N GLY A 213 2.44 16.68 -38.35
CA GLY A 213 3.55 17.64 -38.40
C GLY A 213 3.71 18.47 -37.14
N ALA A 214 2.59 18.93 -36.56
CA ALA A 214 2.59 19.76 -35.36
C ALA A 214 3.19 19.04 -34.14
N TRP A 215 3.01 17.73 -34.01
CA TRP A 215 3.41 16.97 -32.81
C TRP A 215 4.62 16.06 -33.02
N PHE A 216 4.81 15.55 -34.24
CA PHE A 216 5.83 14.54 -34.55
C PHE A 216 6.81 15.00 -35.64
N GLY A 217 6.62 16.19 -36.22
CA GLY A 217 7.52 16.75 -37.23
C GLY A 217 7.33 16.15 -38.62
N ALA A 218 8.40 16.15 -39.43
CA ALA A 218 8.35 15.67 -40.81
C ALA A 218 7.90 14.20 -40.88
N TYR A 219 7.05 13.88 -41.86
CA TYR A 219 6.53 12.53 -42.01
C TYR A 219 7.61 11.57 -42.49
N GLY A 220 7.88 10.53 -41.70
CA GLY A 220 8.67 9.38 -42.09
C GLY A 220 7.87 8.09 -41.83
N PRO A 221 7.80 7.13 -42.77
CA PRO A 221 6.96 5.95 -42.63
C PRO A 221 7.32 5.09 -41.41
N GLN A 222 8.61 4.94 -41.10
CA GLN A 222 9.07 4.21 -39.90
C GLN A 222 8.68 4.91 -38.59
N LEU A 223 8.78 6.25 -38.56
CA LEU A 223 8.36 7.06 -37.41
C LEU A 223 6.84 7.01 -37.23
N ALA A 224 6.08 7.05 -38.32
CA ALA A 224 4.63 6.92 -38.29
C ALA A 224 4.19 5.55 -37.74
N GLU A 225 4.85 4.46 -38.13
CA GLU A 225 4.60 3.13 -37.56
C GLU A 225 4.97 3.05 -36.07
N THR A 226 6.06 3.68 -35.65
CA THR A 226 6.44 3.75 -34.24
C THR A 226 5.38 4.48 -33.40
N VAL A 227 4.89 5.62 -33.90
CA VAL A 227 3.83 6.38 -33.21
C VAL A 227 2.52 5.57 -33.19
N LYS A 228 2.12 4.92 -34.29
CA LYS A 228 0.97 4.00 -34.31
C LYS A 228 1.11 2.90 -33.27
N PHE A 229 2.28 2.28 -33.17
CA PHE A 229 2.57 1.23 -32.20
C PHE A 229 2.42 1.73 -30.76
N HIS A 230 2.93 2.92 -30.44
CA HIS A 230 2.75 3.51 -29.11
C HIS A 230 1.27 3.76 -28.79
N TYR A 231 0.50 4.36 -29.70
CA TYR A 231 -0.93 4.58 -29.48
C TYR A 231 -1.73 3.27 -29.40
N ALA A 232 -1.39 2.27 -30.21
CA ALA A 232 -1.98 0.94 -30.11
C ALA A 232 -1.73 0.34 -28.73
N ASN A 233 -0.49 0.39 -28.22
CA ASN A 233 -0.13 -0.10 -26.90
C ASN A 233 -0.86 0.63 -25.76
N MET A 234 -1.06 1.96 -25.90
CA MET A 234 -1.85 2.75 -24.95
C MET A 234 -3.32 2.32 -24.92
N VAL A 235 -3.93 1.97 -26.07
CA VAL A 235 -5.31 1.43 -26.12
C VAL A 235 -5.42 0.08 -25.39
N VAL A 236 -4.41 -0.80 -25.51
CA VAL A 236 -4.42 -2.13 -24.86
C VAL A 236 -3.88 -2.13 -23.43
N GLY A 237 -3.42 -1.00 -22.91
CA GLY A 237 -2.81 -0.89 -21.58
C GLY A 237 -1.54 -1.73 -21.41
N ARG A 238 -0.82 -1.99 -22.51
CA ARG A 238 0.47 -2.70 -22.50
C ARG A 238 1.59 -1.67 -22.52
N TRP A 239 2.23 -1.48 -21.37
CA TRP A 239 3.47 -0.72 -21.23
C TRP A 239 4.66 -1.68 -21.26
#